data_AF-A0AA44VRI5-F1
#
_entry.id   AF-A0AA44VRI5-F1
#
_cell.length_a   1.000
_cell.length_b   1.000
_cell.length_c   1.000
_cell.angle_alpha   90.00
_cell.angle_beta   90.00
_cell.angle_gamma   90.00
#
_symmetry.space_group_name_H-M   'P 1'
#
loop_
_entity.id
_entity.type
_entity.pdbx_description
1 polymer ?
#
loop_
_entity_poly.entity_id
_entity_poly.type
_entity_poly.pdbx_seq_one_letter_code
_entity_poly.pdbx_strand_id
1 'polypeptide(L)'
;MAYVQGFHDGRHSGMQEAGNNFETFIKDQKRFESDTDYKQGWIAGESEGKRLQDEATSFGKGVAGSYSPKSEATNPDDVAKEALKGVDTSGLKSLE
;
A
#
# COMPACT_ATOMS: atom_id res chain seq x y z
N MET A 1 4.61 14.48 -21.79
CA MET A 1 5.16 14.29 -20.42
C MET A 1 4.19 14.73 -19.32
N ALA A 2 3.33 15.74 -19.51
CA ALA A 2 2.37 16.22 -18.52
C ALA A 2 1.44 15.14 -17.95
N TYR A 3 0.86 14.30 -18.83
CA TYR A 3 0.04 13.16 -18.42
C TYR A 3 0.76 12.19 -17.49
N VAL A 4 2.01 11.81 -17.81
CA VAL A 4 2.78 10.84 -17.00
C VAL A 4 3.08 11.39 -15.61
N GLN A 5 3.42 12.69 -15.53
CA GLN A 5 3.61 13.36 -14.24
C GLN A 5 2.30 13.41 -13.44
N GLY A 6 1.21 13.82 -14.08
CA GLY A 6 -0.11 13.79 -13.46
C GLY A 6 -0.45 12.40 -12.92
N PHE A 7 -0.24 11.36 -13.73
CA PHE A 7 -0.50 9.97 -13.35
C PHE A 7 0.31 9.52 -12.15
N HIS A 8 1.60 9.84 -12.12
CA HIS A 8 2.46 9.53 -10.99
C HIS A 8 1.97 10.20 -9.68
N ASP A 9 1.68 11.50 -9.76
CA ASP A 9 1.24 12.31 -8.63
C ASP A 9 -0.16 11.88 -8.14
N GLY A 10 -1.05 11.56 -9.08
CA GLY A 10 -2.37 10.99 -8.81
C GLY A 10 -2.29 9.62 -8.15
N ARG A 11 -1.45 8.70 -8.66
CA ARG A 11 -1.28 7.35 -8.09
C ARG A 11 -0.80 7.40 -6.65
N HIS A 12 0.13 8.29 -6.33
CA HIS A 12 0.59 8.48 -4.96
C HIS A 12 -0.54 9.04 -4.09
N SER A 13 -1.29 10.03 -4.59
CA SER A 13 -2.42 10.63 -3.88
C SER A 13 -3.61 9.69 -3.67
N GLY A 14 -3.73 8.64 -4.50
CA GLY A 14 -4.80 7.66 -4.42
C GLY A 14 -4.54 6.52 -3.43
N MET A 15 -3.29 6.30 -3.02
CA MET A 15 -2.97 5.36 -1.95
C MET A 15 -3.15 6.08 -0.62
N GLN A 16 -3.94 5.49 0.29
CA GLN A 16 -3.92 5.86 1.70
C GLN A 16 -3.09 4.83 2.48
N GLU A 17 -1.92 5.19 2.98
CA GLU A 17 -1.24 4.54 4.09
C GLU A 17 -2.22 4.39 5.25
N ALA A 18 -2.63 3.16 5.51
CA ALA A 18 -3.55 2.82 6.59
C ALA A 18 -3.04 3.39 7.93
N GLY A 19 -3.67 4.46 8.40
CA GLY A 19 -3.39 5.12 9.68
C GLY A 19 -2.78 6.52 9.60
N ASN A 20 -2.44 7.04 8.41
CA ASN A 20 -1.84 8.37 8.27
C ASN A 20 -2.82 9.37 7.60
N ASN A 21 -3.66 10.02 8.40
CA ASN A 21 -4.57 11.07 7.89
C ASN A 21 -3.86 12.33 7.36
N PHE A 22 -2.52 12.37 7.43
CA PHE A 22 -1.69 13.48 6.96
C PHE A 22 -1.00 13.18 5.62
N GLU A 23 -1.43 12.12 4.93
CA GLU A 23 -0.82 11.77 3.66
C GLU A 23 -0.81 12.94 2.68
N THR A 24 0.38 13.12 2.12
CA THR A 24 0.71 14.27 1.30
C THR A 24 0.02 14.08 -0.03
N PHE A 25 -1.13 14.73 -0.17
CA PHE A 25 -1.81 14.86 -1.45
C PHE A 25 -0.87 15.56 -2.44
N ILE A 26 -0.26 14.80 -3.34
CA ILE A 26 0.65 15.33 -4.34
C ILE A 26 -0.21 15.79 -5.52
N LYS A 27 -0.61 17.06 -5.48
CA LYS A 27 -1.28 17.71 -6.60
C LYS A 27 -0.69 19.08 -6.84
N ASP A 28 -0.06 19.25 -8.01
CA ASP A 28 0.16 20.58 -8.56
C ASP A 28 -1.19 21.18 -8.98
N GLN A 29 -1.77 22.01 -8.11
CA GLN A 29 -3.10 22.60 -8.31
C GLN A 29 -3.16 23.47 -9.56
N LYS A 30 -2.10 24.25 -9.83
CA LYS A 30 -2.07 25.15 -10.98
C LYS A 30 -2.14 24.34 -12.28
N ARG A 31 -1.34 23.28 -12.38
CA ARG A 31 -1.37 22.40 -13.55
C ARG A 31 -2.65 21.60 -13.62
N PHE A 32 -3.21 21.16 -12.49
CA PHE A 32 -4.49 20.47 -12.48
C PHE A 32 -5.62 21.33 -13.06
N GLU A 33 -5.57 22.65 -12.87
CA GLU A 33 -6.57 23.58 -13.39
C GLU A 33 -6.31 24.01 -14.83
N SER A 34 -5.04 24.19 -15.22
CA SER A 34 -4.67 24.80 -16.51
C SER A 34 -4.16 23.82 -17.58
N ASP A 35 -3.76 22.61 -17.20
CA ASP A 35 -3.15 21.60 -18.08
C ASP A 35 -4.03 20.36 -18.12
N THR A 36 -4.80 20.22 -19.20
CA THR A 36 -5.75 19.12 -19.40
C THR A 36 -5.06 17.76 -19.35
N ASP A 37 -3.85 17.63 -19.93
CA ASP A 37 -3.14 16.35 -19.98
C ASP A 37 -2.68 15.94 -18.58
N TYR A 38 -2.13 16.88 -17.82
CA TYR A 38 -1.77 16.65 -16.42
C TYR A 38 -3.01 16.26 -15.59
N LYS A 39 -4.13 16.98 -15.75
CA LYS A 39 -5.39 16.67 -15.05
C LYS A 39 -5.89 15.26 -15.35
N GLN A 40 -5.93 14.86 -16.63
CA GLN A 40 -6.37 13.52 -17.02
C GLN A 40 -5.45 12.44 -16.45
N GLY A 41 -4.14 12.68 -16.51
CA GLY A 41 -3.15 11.81 -15.88
C GLY A 41 -3.42 11.64 -14.38
N TRP A 42 -3.60 12.76 -13.67
CA TRP A 42 -3.83 12.76 -12.23
C TRP A 42 -5.09 12.02 -11.82
N ILE A 43 -6.20 12.21 -12.54
CA ILE A 43 -7.45 11.47 -12.26
C ILE A 43 -7.26 9.97 -12.50
N ALA A 44 -6.61 9.57 -13.59
CA ALA A 44 -6.33 8.17 -13.87
C ALA A 44 -5.40 7.54 -12.83
N GLY A 45 -4.37 8.27 -12.41
CA GLY A 45 -3.45 7.86 -11.36
C GLY A 45 -4.17 7.65 -10.03
N GLU A 46 -5.00 8.61 -9.60
CA GLU A 46 -5.74 8.53 -8.34
C GLU A 46 -6.63 7.29 -8.27
N SER A 47 -7.33 6.98 -9.37
CA SER A 47 -8.13 5.77 -9.47
C SER A 47 -7.29 4.49 -9.35
N GLU A 48 -6.11 4.44 -9.97
CA GLU A 48 -5.21 3.28 -9.89
C GLU A 48 -4.61 3.13 -8.48
N GLY A 49 -4.24 4.22 -7.82
CA GLY A 49 -3.75 4.21 -6.44
C GLY A 49 -4.76 3.59 -5.48
N LYS A 50 -6.03 4.02 -5.57
CA LYS A 50 -7.14 3.46 -4.78
C LYS A 50 -7.34 1.96 -5.06
N ARG A 51 -7.34 1.57 -6.33
CA ARG A 51 -7.48 0.17 -6.74
C ARG A 51 -6.38 -0.71 -6.17
N LEU A 52 -5.12 -0.26 -6.23
CA LEU A 52 -3.97 -0.99 -5.68
C LEU A 52 -4.06 -1.12 -4.16
N GLN A 53 -4.51 -0.07 -3.48
CA GLN A 53 -4.73 -0.10 -2.04
C GLN A 53 -5.85 -1.08 -1.66
N ASP A 54 -6.97 -1.09 -2.39
CA ASP A 54 -8.07 -2.02 -2.18
C ASP A 54 -7.62 -3.48 -2.40
N GLU A 55 -6.83 -3.72 -3.45
CA GLU A 55 -6.23 -5.03 -3.74
C GLU A 55 -5.31 -5.48 -2.61
N ALA A 56 -4.41 -4.61 -2.14
CA ALA A 56 -3.51 -4.90 -1.01
C ALA A 56 -4.28 -5.17 0.29
N THR A 57 -5.34 -4.41 0.56
CA THR A 57 -6.20 -4.58 1.74
C THR A 57 -6.97 -5.89 1.68
N SER A 58 -7.51 -6.24 0.51
CA SER A 58 -8.22 -7.50 0.27
C SER A 58 -7.31 -8.71 0.45
N PHE A 59 -6.09 -8.65 -0.09
CA PHE A 59 -5.07 -9.69 0.14
C PHE A 59 -4.71 -9.81 1.62
N GLY A 60 -4.45 -8.69 2.31
CA GLY A 60 -4.16 -8.69 3.74
C GLY A 60 -5.29 -9.28 4.59
N LYS A 61 -6.55 -8.94 4.27
CA LYS A 61 -7.74 -9.52 4.92
C LYS A 61 -7.95 -10.99 4.58
N GLY A 62 -7.66 -11.43 3.35
CA GLY A 62 -7.77 -12.83 2.93
C GLY A 62 -6.78 -13.74 3.66
N VAL A 63 -5.54 -13.26 3.86
CA VAL A 63 -4.52 -13.96 4.66
C VAL A 63 -4.89 -13.95 6.15
N ALA A 64 -5.34 -12.81 6.69
CA ALA A 64 -5.76 -12.71 8.09
C ALA A 64 -7.07 -13.46 8.41
N GLY A 65 -8.01 -13.58 7.48
CA GLY A 65 -9.25 -14.34 7.66
C GLY A 65 -9.03 -15.86 7.57
N SER A 66 -8.03 -16.29 6.80
CA SER A 66 -7.58 -17.70 6.76
C SER A 66 -6.81 -18.08 8.02
N TYR A 67 -6.08 -17.13 8.62
CA TYR A 67 -5.55 -17.23 9.97
C TYR A 67 -6.62 -16.80 10.99
N SER A 68 -7.61 -17.65 11.23
CA SER A 68 -8.35 -17.58 12.49
C SER A 68 -7.52 -18.30 13.57
N PRO A 69 -6.70 -17.62 14.39
CA PRO A 69 -6.18 -18.27 15.58
C PRO A 69 -7.41 -18.59 16.44
N LYS A 70 -7.68 -19.88 16.61
CA LYS A 70 -8.63 -20.34 17.62
C LYS A 70 -8.22 -19.67 18.92
N SER A 71 -9.17 -18.93 19.48
CA SER A 71 -9.13 -18.30 20.78
C SER A 71 -8.64 -19.28 21.84
N GLU A 72 -7.39 -19.16 22.24
CA GLU A 72 -6.93 -19.50 23.57
C GLU A 72 -5.77 -18.55 23.89
N ALA A 73 -5.85 -17.91 25.06
CA ALA A 73 -4.94 -16.85 25.48
C ALA A 73 -3.47 -17.29 25.34
N THR A 74 -2.84 -16.93 24.22
CA THR A 74 -1.46 -17.28 23.92
C THR A 74 -0.70 -15.99 23.70
N ASN A 75 0.33 -15.78 24.51
CA ASN A 75 1.11 -14.56 24.53
C ASN A 75 1.55 -14.19 23.11
N PRO A 76 1.44 -12.91 22.70
CA PRO A 76 1.81 -12.48 21.35
C PRO A 76 3.27 -12.82 20.99
N ASP A 77 4.15 -12.93 21.99
CA ASP A 77 5.53 -13.38 21.84
C ASP A 77 5.68 -14.82 21.32
N ASP A 78 4.79 -15.73 21.70
CA ASP A 78 4.82 -17.13 21.25
C ASP A 78 4.34 -17.28 19.82
N VAL A 79 3.29 -16.53 19.44
CA VAL A 79 2.78 -16.46 18.07
C VAL A 79 3.83 -15.89 17.12
N ALA A 80 4.52 -14.82 17.53
CA ALA A 80 5.60 -14.23 16.75
C ALA A 80 6.77 -15.22 16.55
N LYS A 81 7.14 -15.98 17.59
CA LYS A 81 8.19 -17.01 17.49
C LYS A 81 7.82 -18.17 16.57
N GLU A 82 6.57 -18.64 16.59
CA GLU A 82 6.14 -19.71 15.70
C GLU A 82 6.08 -19.27 14.23
N ALA A 83 5.60 -18.06 13.95
CA ALA A 83 5.59 -17.52 12.60
C ALA A 83 7.00 -17.40 11.99
N LEU A 84 8.00 -17.08 12.81
CA LEU A 84 9.40 -16.96 12.39
C LEU A 84 10.13 -18.31 12.29
N LYS A 85 9.65 -19.37 12.94
CA LYS A 85 10.26 -20.72 12.87
C LYS A 85 10.12 -21.37 11.49
N GLY A 86 9.09 -21.01 10.72
CA GLY A 86 8.85 -21.54 9.38
C GLY A 86 9.57 -20.77 8.27
N VAL A 87 10.19 -19.63 8.59
CA VAL A 87 10.94 -18.82 7.61
C VAL A 87 12.38 -19.32 7.58
N ASP A 88 12.81 -19.85 6.44
CA ASP A 88 14.19 -20.29 6.24
C ASP A 88 15.09 -19.04 6.16
N THR A 89 15.65 -18.65 7.32
CA THR A 89 16.56 -17.51 7.44
C THR A 89 17.95 -17.80 6.87
N SER A 90 18.19 -19.01 6.35
CA SER A 90 19.49 -19.40 5.79
C SER A 90 19.87 -18.57 4.57
N GLY A 91 18.89 -18.01 3.85
CA GLY A 91 19.12 -17.11 2.72
C GLY A 91 19.70 -15.74 3.09
N LEU A 92 19.54 -15.28 4.34
CA LEU A 92 20.02 -13.97 4.79
C LEU A 92 21.49 -13.98 5.24
N LYS A 93 22.09 -15.17 5.40
CA LYS A 93 23.51 -15.33 5.75
C LYS A 93 24.49 -15.08 4.60
N SER A 94 24.00 -14.82 3.38
CA SER A 94 24.85 -14.63 2.21
C SER A 94 25.23 -13.16 1.94
N LEU A 95 24.94 -12.25 2.87
CA LEU A 95 25.26 -10.82 2.77
C LEU A 95 26.11 -10.31 3.97
N GLU A 96 27.07 -11.12 4.41
CA GLU A 96 28.25 -10.67 5.19
C GLU A 96 29.51 -10.78 4.34
#